data_AF-A0A816NV97-F1
#
_entry.id   AF-A0A816NV97-F1
#
_cell.length_a   1.000
_cell.length_b   1.000
_cell.length_c   1.000
_cell.angle_alpha   90.00
_cell.angle_beta   90.00
_cell.angle_gamma   90.00
#
_symmetry.space_group_name_H-M   'P 1'
#
loop_
_entity.id
_entity.type
_entity.pdbx_description
1 polymer ?
#
loop_
_entity_poly.entity_id
_entity_poly.type
_entity_poly.pdbx_seq_one_letter_code
_entity_poly.pdbx_strand_id
1 'polypeptide(L)'
;MAGKRIEWFWKSNDNPFSNEESAEWNRYSDVENTIIEEAFSTLKKTHVIIDDYHIDFEHRVQIANDDKTKQRPIKRVEMNKEEGGRLREARFMPNPIVPSSSFHDLVGLRKIFIDSFMKSIDLKSVNDWEKRKYEIVEKAKLGILHEGQLVGKQCEAKWIVEQLEKVKDKTKKDIGECCVYIYTLESFLYKILNHAMRLIGDIDHENSWQSKIETLGPFAFLLYYYLSYENLTHRTNTTVYRGAQLTDEMIAAYQHVARSKDPRRSFQAFTSCSRNRAKAEQFGNALFVLNA
;
A
#
# COMPACT_ATOMS: atom_id res chain seq x y z
N MET A 1 4.51 -1.70 28.75
CA MET A 1 4.27 -3.12 28.42
C MET A 1 4.31 -3.26 26.90
N ALA A 2 5.38 -3.82 26.35
CA ALA A 2 5.45 -4.09 24.92
C ALA A 2 4.37 -5.11 24.57
N GLY A 3 3.39 -4.71 23.75
CA GLY A 3 2.33 -5.63 23.33
C GLY A 3 2.93 -6.78 22.53
N LYS A 4 2.49 -8.00 22.81
CA LYS A 4 2.75 -9.16 21.96
C LYS A 4 1.92 -9.04 20.67
N ARG A 5 2.47 -9.51 19.56
CA ARG A 5 1.76 -9.60 18.26
C ARG A 5 1.99 -10.98 17.66
N ILE A 6 0.99 -11.47 16.94
CA ILE A 6 1.05 -12.75 16.27
C ILE A 6 1.30 -12.52 14.79
N GLU A 7 2.23 -13.29 14.22
CA GLU A 7 2.50 -13.29 12.79
C GLU A 7 2.61 -14.73 12.28
N TRP A 8 2.09 -14.93 11.08
CA TRP A 8 2.10 -16.16 10.33
C TRP A 8 3.11 -16.06 9.20
N PHE A 9 3.80 -17.17 8.96
CA PHE A 9 4.84 -17.30 7.94
C PHE A 9 4.64 -18.61 7.19
N TRP A 10 5.13 -18.63 5.96
CA TRP A 10 5.24 -19.82 5.11
C TRP A 10 6.68 -20.04 4.68
N LYS A 11 7.07 -21.31 4.50
CA LYS A 11 8.43 -21.66 4.11
C LYS A 11 8.63 -21.44 2.60
N SER A 12 9.54 -20.54 2.25
CA SER A 12 9.69 -20.00 0.89
C SER A 12 10.71 -20.70 0.01
N ASN A 13 11.50 -21.62 0.56
CA ASN A 13 12.43 -22.46 -0.21
C ASN A 13 11.76 -23.10 -1.44
N ASP A 14 12.54 -23.30 -2.51
CA ASP A 14 12.08 -24.02 -3.71
C ASP A 14 11.65 -25.45 -3.39
N ASN A 15 12.42 -26.13 -2.53
CA ASN A 15 12.01 -27.37 -1.89
C ASN A 15 11.61 -27.11 -0.41
N PRO A 16 10.34 -26.81 -0.13
CA PRO A 16 9.89 -26.40 1.21
C PRO A 16 9.99 -27.52 2.26
N PHE A 17 10.14 -28.79 1.86
CA PHE A 17 10.27 -29.93 2.76
C PHE A 17 11.71 -30.44 2.91
N SER A 18 12.68 -29.84 2.21
CA SER A 18 14.09 -30.18 2.41
C SER A 18 14.59 -29.74 3.80
N ASN A 19 15.43 -30.58 4.38
CA ASN A 19 16.20 -30.31 5.59
C ASN A 19 17.66 -29.92 5.29
N GLU A 20 18.07 -29.96 4.01
CA GLU A 20 19.44 -29.69 3.58
C GLU A 20 19.72 -28.18 3.44
N GLU A 21 18.67 -27.39 3.24
CA GLU A 21 18.74 -25.94 3.09
C GLU A 21 18.34 -25.22 4.36
N SER A 22 18.96 -24.05 4.60
CA SER A 22 18.48 -23.14 5.63
C SER A 22 17.04 -22.71 5.31
N ALA A 23 16.15 -22.84 6.29
CA ALA A 23 14.74 -22.53 6.09
C ALA A 23 14.52 -21.02 5.90
N GLU A 24 14.08 -20.65 4.71
CA GLU A 24 13.63 -19.30 4.41
C GLU A 24 12.13 -19.17 4.73
N TRP A 25 11.76 -18.13 5.45
CA TRP A 25 10.38 -17.93 5.89
C TRP A 25 9.88 -16.57 5.44
N ASN A 26 8.90 -16.59 4.55
CA ASN A 26 8.20 -15.40 4.13
C ASN A 26 6.99 -15.15 5.02
N ARG A 27 6.82 -13.90 5.40
CA ARG A 27 5.65 -13.43 6.14
C ARG A 27 4.46 -13.33 5.20
N TYR A 28 3.27 -13.69 5.66
CA TYR A 28 2.05 -13.32 4.95
C TYR A 28 1.86 -11.79 4.96
N SER A 29 1.04 -11.25 4.06
CA SER A 29 0.69 -9.83 4.08
C SER A 29 0.00 -9.44 5.41
N ASP A 30 -0.13 -8.14 5.69
CA ASP A 30 -0.78 -7.70 6.94
C ASP A 30 -2.26 -8.12 6.97
N VAL A 31 -2.92 -8.10 5.80
CA VAL A 31 -4.32 -8.49 5.66
C VAL A 31 -4.48 -9.99 5.77
N GLU A 32 -3.68 -10.77 5.04
CA GLU A 32 -3.71 -12.24 5.12
C GLU A 32 -3.44 -12.71 6.56
N ASN A 33 -2.44 -12.12 7.24
CA ASN A 33 -2.18 -12.41 8.66
C ASN A 33 -3.41 -12.22 9.54
N THR A 34 -4.17 -11.15 9.31
CA THR A 34 -5.39 -10.86 10.07
C THR A 34 -6.46 -11.91 9.80
N ILE A 35 -6.70 -12.24 8.53
CA ILE A 35 -7.69 -13.25 8.12
C ILE A 35 -7.33 -14.63 8.70
N ILE A 36 -6.05 -15.01 8.61
CA ILE A 36 -5.54 -16.29 9.09
C ILE A 36 -5.67 -16.38 10.62
N GLU A 37 -5.22 -15.36 11.35
CA GLU A 37 -5.30 -15.35 12.80
C GLU A 37 -6.75 -15.31 13.30
N GLU A 38 -7.65 -14.59 12.65
CA GLU A 38 -9.08 -14.59 12.99
C GLU A 38 -9.71 -15.98 12.76
N ALA A 39 -9.42 -16.62 11.63
CA ALA A 39 -9.91 -17.96 11.33
C ALA A 39 -9.41 -18.99 12.36
N PHE A 40 -8.12 -18.93 12.73
CA PHE A 40 -7.51 -19.86 13.67
C PHE A 40 -7.92 -19.60 15.13
N SER A 41 -7.76 -18.36 15.59
CA SER A 41 -7.86 -18.03 17.03
C SER A 41 -9.29 -17.69 17.46
N THR A 42 -10.03 -16.92 16.66
CA THR A 42 -11.37 -16.42 16.99
C THR A 42 -12.44 -17.43 16.57
N LEU A 43 -12.39 -17.88 15.32
CA LEU A 43 -13.43 -18.74 14.74
C LEU A 43 -13.17 -20.23 14.92
N LYS A 44 -11.97 -20.61 15.41
CA LYS A 44 -11.56 -22.01 15.64
C LYS A 44 -11.76 -22.91 14.41
N LYS A 45 -11.51 -22.38 13.21
CA LYS A 45 -11.59 -23.15 11.96
C LYS A 45 -10.41 -24.11 11.84
N THR A 46 -10.63 -25.22 11.13
CA THR A 46 -9.57 -26.18 10.77
C THR A 46 -8.81 -25.76 9.51
N HIS A 47 -9.42 -24.93 8.68
CA HIS A 47 -8.81 -24.39 7.47
C HIS A 47 -9.31 -22.97 7.15
N VAL A 48 -8.57 -22.26 6.29
CA VAL A 48 -8.97 -20.96 5.73
C VAL A 48 -8.55 -20.87 4.26
N ILE A 49 -9.43 -20.37 3.40
CA ILE A 49 -9.15 -20.16 1.97
C ILE A 49 -8.68 -18.71 1.77
N ILE A 50 -7.56 -18.54 1.08
CA ILE A 50 -6.92 -17.25 0.79
C ILE A 50 -6.52 -17.24 -0.68
N ASP A 51 -7.29 -16.55 -1.52
CA ASP A 51 -6.95 -16.29 -2.92
C ASP A 51 -6.46 -17.54 -3.70
N ASP A 52 -5.15 -17.66 -3.92
CA ASP A 52 -4.49 -18.72 -4.67
C ASP A 52 -4.17 -20.00 -3.86
N TYR A 53 -4.37 -19.97 -2.54
CA TYR A 53 -4.13 -21.12 -1.67
C TYR A 53 -5.21 -21.28 -0.59
N HIS A 54 -5.11 -22.36 0.16
CA HIS A 54 -5.78 -22.51 1.44
C HIS A 54 -4.78 -23.02 2.48
N ILE A 55 -5.03 -22.68 3.73
CA ILE A 55 -4.24 -23.11 4.87
C ILE A 55 -5.00 -24.19 5.61
N ASP A 56 -4.32 -25.30 5.86
CA ASP A 56 -4.71 -26.36 6.76
C ASP A 56 -3.98 -26.15 8.11
N PHE A 57 -4.74 -25.82 9.15
CA PHE A 57 -4.19 -25.55 10.47
C PHE A 57 -3.82 -26.81 11.24
N GLU A 58 -4.47 -27.95 10.94
CA GLU A 58 -4.19 -29.24 11.59
C GLU A 58 -2.84 -29.77 11.13
N HIS A 59 -2.60 -29.73 9.81
CA HIS A 59 -1.37 -30.21 9.20
C HIS A 59 -0.27 -29.13 9.11
N ARG A 60 -0.58 -27.87 9.46
CA ARG A 60 0.35 -26.73 9.41
C ARG A 60 0.98 -26.56 8.03
N VAL A 61 0.16 -26.59 7.00
CA VAL A 61 0.57 -26.38 5.60
C VAL A 61 -0.35 -25.39 4.90
N GLN A 62 0.20 -24.63 3.95
CA GLN A 62 -0.59 -24.04 2.88
C GLN A 62 -0.52 -24.94 1.65
N ILE A 63 -1.61 -24.98 0.90
CA ILE A 63 -1.80 -25.84 -0.26
C ILE A 63 -2.34 -24.96 -1.38
N ALA A 64 -1.71 -24.99 -2.55
CA ALA A 64 -2.18 -24.23 -3.70
C ALA A 64 -3.57 -24.74 -4.15
N ASN A 65 -4.45 -23.82 -4.54
CA ASN A 65 -5.83 -24.15 -4.91
C ASN A 65 -5.90 -24.86 -6.28
N ASP A 66 -4.93 -24.58 -7.17
CA ASP A 66 -4.80 -25.17 -8.50
C ASP A 66 -4.02 -26.50 -8.50
N ASP A 67 -3.16 -26.72 -7.50
CA ASP A 67 -2.28 -27.89 -7.43
C ASP A 67 -2.05 -28.35 -5.98
N LYS A 68 -2.70 -29.45 -5.61
CA LYS A 68 -2.61 -30.05 -4.27
C LYS A 68 -1.21 -30.60 -3.92
N THR A 69 -0.34 -30.77 -4.92
CA THR A 69 1.05 -31.21 -4.70
C THR A 69 1.95 -30.06 -4.28
N LYS A 70 1.57 -28.81 -4.60
CA LYS A 70 2.27 -27.60 -4.18
C LYS A 70 1.85 -27.24 -2.76
N GLN A 71 2.61 -27.74 -1.81
CA GLN A 71 2.41 -27.48 -0.38
C GLN A 71 3.61 -26.79 0.22
N ARG A 72 3.39 -25.93 1.22
CA ARG A 72 4.46 -25.28 1.96
C ARG A 72 4.13 -25.28 3.45
N PRO A 73 5.05 -25.68 4.35
CA PRO A 73 4.86 -25.57 5.79
C PRO A 73 4.57 -24.13 6.22
N ILE A 74 3.75 -23.98 7.25
CA ILE A 74 3.44 -22.69 7.88
C ILE A 74 3.79 -22.70 9.35
N LYS A 75 4.04 -21.51 9.91
CA LYS A 75 4.25 -21.34 11.35
C LYS A 75 3.57 -20.09 11.87
N ARG A 76 3.15 -20.14 13.12
CA ARG A 76 2.60 -19.02 13.90
C ARG A 76 3.62 -18.63 14.95
N VAL A 77 4.02 -17.35 14.96
CA VAL A 77 5.07 -16.83 15.85
C VAL A 77 4.50 -15.68 16.67
N GLU A 78 4.77 -15.70 17.97
CA GLU A 78 4.53 -14.55 18.84
C GLU A 78 5.78 -13.67 18.86
N MET A 79 5.65 -12.42 18.44
CA MET A 79 6.75 -11.46 18.37
C MET A 79 6.51 -10.29 19.32
N ASN A 80 7.59 -9.67 19.77
CA ASN A 80 7.50 -8.37 20.41
C ASN A 80 7.16 -7.31 19.35
N LYS A 81 6.28 -6.35 19.69
CA LYS A 81 5.89 -5.24 18.79
C LYS A 81 7.08 -4.43 18.25
N GLU A 82 8.20 -4.39 18.99
CA GLU A 82 9.40 -3.64 18.62
C GLU A 82 10.37 -4.46 17.75
N GLU A 83 10.31 -5.79 17.81
CA GLU A 83 11.30 -6.70 17.18
C GLU A 83 11.00 -7.01 15.72
N GLY A 84 9.75 -6.91 15.27
CA GLY A 84 9.46 -7.01 13.84
C GLY A 84 8.92 -5.71 13.32
N GLY A 85 9.83 -4.89 12.79
CA GLY A 85 9.43 -3.76 11.97
C GLY A 85 8.55 -4.30 10.85
N ARG A 86 7.34 -3.73 10.69
CA ARG A 86 6.58 -3.82 9.44
C ARG A 86 7.37 -3.04 8.38
N LEU A 87 8.57 -3.52 8.04
CA LEU A 87 9.45 -2.93 7.05
C LEU A 87 8.83 -3.31 5.71
N ARG A 88 8.06 -2.36 5.18
CA ARG A 88 7.40 -2.47 3.89
C ARG A 88 8.42 -2.12 2.83
N GLU A 89 9.38 -3.02 2.61
CA GLU A 89 10.53 -2.80 1.71
C GLU A 89 10.10 -2.25 0.36
N ALA A 90 9.02 -2.81 -0.22
CA ALA A 90 8.44 -2.34 -1.48
C ALA A 90 8.00 -0.86 -1.52
N ARG A 91 7.81 -0.18 -0.37
CA ARG A 91 7.55 1.28 -0.32
C ARG A 91 8.80 2.13 -0.48
N PHE A 92 9.94 1.52 -0.26
CA PHE A 92 11.26 2.14 -0.33
C PHE A 92 12.10 1.58 -1.49
N MET A 93 11.65 0.51 -2.14
CA MET A 93 12.22 0.07 -3.41
C MET A 93 11.74 0.94 -4.58
N PRO A 94 12.55 1.06 -5.66
CA PRO A 94 12.17 1.65 -6.93
C PRO A 94 11.13 0.72 -7.52
N ASN A 95 9.88 1.12 -7.44
CA ASN A 95 8.83 0.41 -8.14
C ASN A 95 8.21 1.45 -9.08
N PRO A 96 8.42 1.28 -10.39
CA PRO A 96 9.27 2.13 -11.21
C PRO A 96 8.98 3.62 -10.99
N ILE A 97 10.03 4.34 -10.63
CA ILE A 97 10.13 5.72 -11.08
C ILE A 97 10.44 5.57 -12.57
N VAL A 98 9.50 5.96 -13.43
CA VAL A 98 9.71 5.86 -14.87
C VAL A 98 11.00 6.65 -15.17
N PRO A 99 12.05 6.04 -15.76
CA PRO A 99 13.32 6.72 -15.95
C PRO A 99 13.17 8.00 -16.76
N SER A 100 12.21 8.03 -17.69
CA SER A 100 11.85 9.21 -18.49
C SER A 100 11.28 10.37 -17.65
N SER A 101 10.82 10.11 -16.42
CA SER A 101 10.26 11.12 -15.52
C SER A 101 10.56 10.81 -14.04
N SER A 102 11.81 11.03 -13.64
CA SER A 102 12.25 10.90 -12.23
C SER A 102 11.53 11.86 -11.29
N PHE A 103 11.10 12.98 -11.85
CA PHE A 103 10.12 13.90 -11.35
C PHE A 103 9.29 14.37 -12.54
N HIS A 104 8.01 14.69 -12.33
CA HIS A 104 7.37 15.61 -13.26
C HIS A 104 7.59 17.04 -12.81
N ASP A 105 7.85 17.91 -13.78
CA ASP A 105 8.29 19.29 -13.60
C ASP A 105 7.24 20.24 -13.02
N LEU A 106 6.04 19.77 -12.69
CA LEU A 106 4.95 20.62 -12.23
C LEU A 106 4.28 20.07 -10.96
N VAL A 107 4.27 20.92 -9.94
CA VAL A 107 3.37 20.82 -8.78
C VAL A 107 1.94 20.72 -9.31
N GLY A 108 1.29 19.56 -9.15
CA GLY A 108 -0.13 19.41 -9.52
C GLY A 108 -0.52 18.15 -10.29
N LEU A 109 0.40 17.27 -10.68
CA LEU A 109 -0.02 16.05 -11.39
C LEU A 109 -0.70 14.99 -10.48
N ARG A 110 -0.39 14.95 -9.18
CA ARG A 110 -1.25 14.23 -8.20
C ARG A 110 -2.69 14.77 -8.26
N LYS A 111 -2.82 16.08 -8.47
CA LYS A 111 -4.11 16.74 -8.68
C LYS A 111 -4.78 16.25 -9.96
N ILE A 112 -4.08 15.81 -11.01
CA ILE A 112 -4.74 15.23 -12.20
C ILE A 112 -5.53 13.99 -11.84
N PHE A 113 -4.96 13.06 -11.07
CA PHE A 113 -5.67 11.82 -10.69
C PHE A 113 -6.93 12.15 -9.88
N ILE A 114 -6.78 13.07 -8.91
CA ILE A 114 -7.86 13.51 -8.02
C ILE A 114 -8.91 14.34 -8.78
N ASP A 115 -8.50 15.34 -9.56
CA ASP A 115 -9.36 16.21 -10.36
C ASP A 115 -10.10 15.42 -11.43
N SER A 116 -9.47 14.41 -12.04
CA SER A 116 -10.11 13.54 -13.03
C SER A 116 -11.22 12.70 -12.39
N PHE A 117 -10.99 12.16 -11.20
CA PHE A 117 -12.04 11.51 -10.43
C PHE A 117 -13.15 12.50 -10.01
N MET A 118 -12.80 13.69 -9.51
CA MET A 118 -13.80 14.70 -9.15
C MET A 118 -14.68 15.08 -10.35
N LYS A 119 -14.10 15.22 -11.54
CA LYS A 119 -14.83 15.45 -12.78
C LYS A 119 -15.74 14.27 -13.15
N SER A 120 -15.28 13.03 -13.00
CA SER A 120 -16.07 11.84 -13.36
C SER A 120 -17.33 11.67 -12.52
N ILE A 121 -17.35 12.26 -11.32
CA ILE A 121 -18.55 12.28 -10.49
C ILE A 121 -19.30 13.61 -10.56
N ASP A 122 -18.79 14.68 -11.16
CA ASP A 122 -19.33 16.07 -11.06
C ASP A 122 -19.27 16.65 -9.62
N LEU A 123 -18.12 16.49 -8.97
CA LEU A 123 -17.83 17.12 -7.69
C LEU A 123 -17.10 18.45 -7.91
N LYS A 124 -17.81 19.57 -7.68
CA LYS A 124 -17.29 20.93 -7.94
C LYS A 124 -16.20 21.38 -6.99
N SER A 125 -16.19 20.86 -5.76
CA SER A 125 -15.23 21.20 -4.73
C SER A 125 -14.94 20.02 -3.83
N VAL A 126 -13.68 19.89 -3.40
CA VAL A 126 -13.29 18.91 -2.37
C VAL A 126 -14.11 19.09 -1.08
N ASN A 127 -14.63 20.29 -0.80
CA ASN A 127 -15.43 20.55 0.40
C ASN A 127 -16.86 19.99 0.30
N ASP A 128 -17.35 19.74 -0.92
CA ASP A 128 -18.70 19.21 -1.15
C ASP A 128 -18.80 17.69 -0.95
N TRP A 129 -17.68 17.02 -0.66
CA TRP A 129 -17.66 15.57 -0.57
C TRP A 129 -18.54 15.00 0.55
N GLU A 130 -18.84 15.76 1.61
CA GLU A 130 -19.76 15.29 2.67
C GLU A 130 -21.13 14.93 2.11
N LYS A 131 -21.59 15.71 1.11
CA LYS A 131 -22.87 15.48 0.42
C LYS A 131 -22.87 14.17 -0.38
N ARG A 132 -21.68 13.66 -0.71
CA ARG A 132 -21.48 12.50 -1.60
C ARG A 132 -20.60 11.43 -0.98
N LYS A 133 -20.39 11.48 0.34
CA LYS A 133 -19.44 10.57 1.01
C LYS A 133 -19.81 9.12 0.79
N TYR A 134 -21.11 8.81 0.84
CA TYR A 134 -21.63 7.47 0.60
C TYR A 134 -21.32 6.97 -0.81
N GLU A 135 -21.53 7.82 -1.80
CA GLU A 135 -21.22 7.49 -3.19
C GLU A 135 -19.72 7.29 -3.42
N ILE A 136 -18.88 8.14 -2.82
CA ILE A 136 -17.42 8.06 -2.95
C ILE A 136 -16.90 6.79 -2.26
N VAL A 137 -17.38 6.48 -1.05
CA VAL A 137 -17.01 5.25 -0.33
C VAL A 137 -17.48 4.02 -1.11
N GLU A 138 -18.69 4.03 -1.66
CA GLU A 138 -19.19 2.90 -2.45
C GLU A 138 -18.37 2.69 -3.73
N LYS A 139 -18.06 3.77 -4.46
CA LYS A 139 -17.16 3.69 -5.62
C LYS A 139 -15.77 3.18 -5.24
N ALA A 140 -15.23 3.59 -4.08
CA ALA A 140 -13.95 3.10 -3.58
C ALA A 140 -14.00 1.59 -3.31
N LYS A 141 -15.06 1.10 -2.66
CA LYS A 141 -15.25 -0.32 -2.40
C LYS A 141 -15.32 -1.13 -3.71
N LEU A 142 -16.16 -0.69 -4.66
CA LEU A 142 -16.30 -1.36 -5.96
C LEU A 142 -14.98 -1.41 -6.73
N GLY A 143 -14.24 -0.30 -6.75
CA GLY A 143 -12.94 -0.23 -7.39
C GLY A 143 -11.88 -1.11 -6.74
N ILE A 144 -11.84 -1.18 -5.40
CA ILE A 144 -10.93 -2.07 -4.65
C ILE A 144 -11.25 -3.55 -4.96
N LEU A 145 -12.53 -3.92 -4.99
CA LEU A 145 -12.94 -5.28 -5.35
C LEU A 145 -12.53 -5.64 -6.78
N HIS A 146 -12.74 -4.74 -7.72
CA HIS A 146 -12.36 -4.93 -9.12
C HIS A 146 -10.85 -5.13 -9.28
N GLU A 147 -10.05 -4.24 -8.70
CA GLU A 147 -8.60 -4.33 -8.78
C GLU A 147 -8.05 -5.57 -8.06
N GLY A 148 -8.63 -5.92 -6.91
CA GLY A 148 -8.33 -7.16 -6.20
C GLY A 148 -8.58 -8.39 -7.07
N GLN A 149 -9.69 -8.42 -7.81
CA GLN A 149 -9.96 -9.50 -8.75
C GLN A 149 -8.93 -9.58 -9.87
N LEU A 150 -8.52 -8.45 -10.45
CA LEU A 150 -7.53 -8.42 -11.53
C LEU A 150 -6.16 -8.95 -11.12
N VAL A 151 -5.77 -8.75 -9.86
CA VAL A 151 -4.46 -9.18 -9.34
C VAL A 151 -4.50 -10.47 -8.53
N GLY A 152 -5.66 -11.17 -8.51
CA GLY A 152 -5.81 -12.42 -7.75
C GLY A 152 -5.75 -12.23 -6.24
N LYS A 153 -6.25 -11.11 -5.72
CA LYS A 153 -6.31 -10.73 -4.30
C LYS A 153 -7.73 -10.43 -3.82
N GLN A 154 -8.69 -11.28 -4.18
CA GLN A 154 -10.11 -11.12 -3.89
C GLN A 154 -10.43 -11.19 -2.39
N CYS A 155 -9.85 -12.12 -1.64
CA CYS A 155 -10.00 -12.24 -0.19
C CYS A 155 -9.45 -10.99 0.51
N GLU A 156 -8.27 -10.54 0.09
CA GLU A 156 -7.68 -9.30 0.60
C GLU A 156 -8.57 -8.08 0.33
N ALA A 157 -9.09 -7.96 -0.90
CA ALA A 157 -9.96 -6.87 -1.30
C ALA A 157 -11.29 -6.84 -0.53
N LYS A 158 -11.91 -8.01 -0.32
CA LYS A 158 -13.13 -8.13 0.51
C LYS A 158 -12.88 -7.64 1.93
N TRP A 159 -11.78 -8.08 2.55
CA TRP A 159 -11.44 -7.65 3.91
C TRP A 159 -11.22 -6.13 3.98
N ILE A 160 -10.55 -5.53 2.99
CA ILE A 160 -10.33 -4.08 2.91
C ILE A 160 -11.67 -3.34 2.79
N VAL A 161 -12.56 -3.81 1.90
CA VAL A 161 -13.90 -3.25 1.70
C VAL A 161 -14.75 -3.32 2.96
N GLU A 162 -14.66 -4.42 3.73
CA GLU A 162 -15.33 -4.53 5.03
C GLU A 162 -14.84 -3.49 6.04
N GLN A 163 -13.56 -3.10 6.00
CA GLN A 163 -13.07 -2.02 6.88
C GLN A 163 -13.67 -0.66 6.50
N LEU A 164 -13.80 -0.37 5.20
CA LEU A 164 -14.47 0.84 4.71
C LEU A 164 -15.96 0.83 5.06
N GLU A 165 -16.63 -0.33 4.92
CA GLU A 165 -18.04 -0.50 5.24
C GLU A 165 -18.33 -0.17 6.71
N LYS A 166 -17.47 -0.60 7.64
CA LYS A 166 -17.59 -0.33 9.08
C LYS A 166 -17.53 1.15 9.46
N VAL A 167 -17.03 2.00 8.57
CA VAL A 167 -16.86 3.44 8.81
C VAL A 167 -17.69 4.32 7.88
N LYS A 168 -18.47 3.75 6.95
CA LYS A 168 -19.19 4.51 5.93
C LYS A 168 -20.15 5.56 6.49
N ASP A 169 -20.78 5.25 7.63
CA ASP A 169 -21.76 6.09 8.31
C ASP A 169 -21.13 7.01 9.36
N LYS A 170 -19.80 6.94 9.53
CA LYS A 170 -19.08 7.71 10.53
C LYS A 170 -18.64 9.08 10.00
N THR A 171 -17.81 9.77 10.76
CA THR A 171 -17.30 11.10 10.40
C THR A 171 -16.27 11.01 9.28
N LYS A 172 -16.03 12.15 8.62
CA LYS A 172 -14.93 12.34 7.66
C LYS A 172 -13.58 11.84 8.19
N LYS A 173 -13.30 12.20 9.45
CA LYS A 173 -12.09 11.82 10.17
C LYS A 173 -11.98 10.30 10.29
N ASP A 174 -13.06 9.62 10.71
CA ASP A 174 -13.06 8.16 10.85
C ASP A 174 -12.82 7.44 9.50
N ILE A 175 -13.44 7.92 8.43
CA ILE A 175 -13.24 7.40 7.06
C ILE A 175 -11.79 7.62 6.63
N GLY A 176 -11.25 8.81 6.85
CA GLY A 176 -9.88 9.17 6.51
C GLY A 176 -8.84 8.36 7.29
N GLU A 177 -9.03 8.19 8.59
CA GLU A 177 -8.20 7.34 9.45
C GLU A 177 -8.24 5.87 8.99
N CYS A 178 -9.41 5.37 8.59
CA CYS A 178 -9.53 4.04 8.00
C CYS A 178 -8.77 3.94 6.68
N CYS A 179 -8.86 4.95 5.80
CA CYS A 179 -8.11 4.98 4.55
C CYS A 179 -6.59 5.00 4.79
N VAL A 180 -6.12 5.77 5.78
CA VAL A 180 -4.70 5.77 6.19
C VAL A 180 -4.32 4.39 6.72
N TYR A 181 -5.11 3.81 7.61
CA TYR A 181 -4.88 2.46 8.13
C TYR A 181 -4.74 1.45 6.98
N ILE A 182 -5.73 1.35 6.10
CA ILE A 182 -5.71 0.48 4.91
C ILE A 182 -4.49 0.75 4.04
N TYR A 183 -4.23 2.01 3.72
CA TYR A 183 -3.07 2.40 2.90
C TYR A 183 -1.75 2.09 3.59
N THR A 184 -1.72 1.90 4.91
CA THR A 184 -0.49 1.53 5.66
C THR A 184 -0.28 0.02 5.80
N LEU A 185 -1.26 -0.81 5.45
CA LEU A 185 -1.08 -2.26 5.46
C LEU A 185 -0.09 -2.69 4.37
N GLU A 186 0.66 -3.76 4.63
CA GLU A 186 1.24 -4.58 3.58
C GLU A 186 0.06 -5.26 2.85
N SER A 187 -0.34 -4.68 1.71
CA SER A 187 -1.49 -5.05 0.91
C SER A 187 -1.24 -4.85 -0.59
N PHE A 188 -2.06 -5.45 -1.46
CA PHE A 188 -2.00 -5.18 -2.90
C PHE A 188 -2.35 -3.72 -3.22
N LEU A 189 -3.30 -3.13 -2.48
CA LEU A 189 -3.91 -1.84 -2.81
C LEU A 189 -2.91 -0.69 -2.89
N TYR A 190 -2.01 -0.55 -1.91
CA TYR A 190 -1.03 0.53 -1.94
C TYR A 190 -0.01 0.36 -3.08
N LYS A 191 0.29 -0.89 -3.46
CA LYS A 191 1.24 -1.20 -4.55
C LYS A 191 0.66 -0.74 -5.88
N ILE A 192 -0.57 -1.16 -6.20
CA ILE A 192 -1.24 -0.80 -7.46
C ILE A 192 -1.55 0.69 -7.53
N LEU A 193 -1.96 1.31 -6.41
CA LEU A 193 -2.24 2.74 -6.36
C LEU A 193 -0.99 3.57 -6.62
N ASN A 194 0.10 3.26 -5.91
CA ASN A 194 1.34 3.98 -6.10
C ASN A 194 1.92 3.74 -7.51
N HIS A 195 1.78 2.53 -8.06
CA HIS A 195 2.20 2.23 -9.42
C HIS A 195 1.43 3.07 -10.45
N ALA A 196 0.09 3.04 -10.42
CA ALA A 196 -0.74 3.83 -11.33
C ALA A 196 -0.45 5.33 -11.22
N MET A 197 -0.28 5.85 -10.00
CA MET A 197 0.04 7.27 -9.79
C MET A 197 1.42 7.65 -10.32
N ARG A 198 2.43 6.75 -10.29
CA ARG A 198 3.77 7.04 -10.81
C ARG A 198 3.82 7.15 -12.33
N LEU A 199 2.87 6.53 -13.02
CA LEU A 199 2.75 6.59 -14.48
C LEU A 199 2.04 7.87 -14.97
N ILE A 200 1.47 8.68 -14.08
CA ILE A 200 0.74 9.89 -14.48
C ILE A 200 1.68 10.85 -15.21
N GLY A 201 1.31 11.20 -16.45
CA GLY A 201 2.08 12.10 -17.31
C GLY A 201 3.12 11.38 -18.16
N ASP A 202 3.24 10.06 -18.06
CA ASP A 202 3.94 9.24 -19.03
C ASP A 202 3.03 8.98 -20.23
N ILE A 203 3.48 9.41 -21.42
CA ILE A 203 2.73 9.31 -22.68
C ILE A 203 2.62 7.85 -23.11
N ASP A 204 3.67 7.05 -22.91
CA ASP A 204 3.70 5.66 -23.35
C ASP A 204 2.75 4.77 -22.52
N HIS A 205 2.40 5.22 -21.32
CA HIS A 205 1.55 4.50 -20.37
C HIS A 205 0.23 5.23 -20.08
N GLU A 206 -0.20 6.17 -20.94
CA GLU A 206 -1.38 7.01 -20.71
C GLU A 206 -2.65 6.19 -20.41
N ASN A 207 -2.96 5.24 -21.28
CA ASN A 207 -4.11 4.34 -21.13
C ASN A 207 -4.03 3.50 -19.84
N SER A 208 -2.81 3.15 -19.40
CA SER A 208 -2.59 2.32 -18.22
C SER A 208 -2.96 3.05 -16.93
N TRP A 209 -2.66 4.35 -16.80
CA TRP A 209 -3.02 5.09 -15.59
C TRP A 209 -4.40 5.72 -15.66
N GLN A 210 -4.89 6.09 -16.85
CA GLN A 210 -6.23 6.64 -17.02
C GLN A 210 -7.32 5.62 -16.71
N SER A 211 -7.16 4.37 -17.17
CA SER A 211 -8.10 3.29 -16.86
C SER A 211 -8.23 3.00 -15.36
N LYS A 212 -7.22 3.37 -14.57
CA LYS A 212 -7.20 3.21 -13.11
C LYS A 212 -7.90 4.35 -12.35
N ILE A 213 -8.27 5.44 -13.00
CA ILE A 213 -8.93 6.57 -12.33
C ILE A 213 -10.30 6.16 -11.80
N GLU A 214 -11.06 5.38 -12.56
CA GLU A 214 -12.41 4.98 -12.14
C GLU A 214 -12.38 4.01 -10.94
N THR A 215 -11.38 3.13 -10.88
CA THR A 215 -11.28 2.09 -9.85
C THR A 215 -10.48 2.55 -8.62
N LEU A 216 -9.38 3.27 -8.80
CA LEU A 216 -8.50 3.70 -7.71
C LEU A 216 -8.68 5.17 -7.31
N GLY A 217 -9.25 6.00 -8.18
CA GLY A 217 -9.53 7.42 -7.92
C GLY A 217 -10.38 7.69 -6.68
N PRO A 218 -11.48 6.96 -6.44
CA PRO A 218 -12.31 7.19 -5.26
C PRO A 218 -11.55 6.97 -3.94
N PHE A 219 -10.79 5.87 -3.83
CA PHE A 219 -9.97 5.61 -2.64
C PHE A 219 -8.83 6.62 -2.50
N ALA A 220 -8.16 6.97 -3.61
CA ALA A 220 -7.12 7.99 -3.63
C ALA A 220 -7.65 9.36 -3.18
N PHE A 221 -8.88 9.72 -3.56
CA PHE A 221 -9.55 10.95 -3.13
C PHE A 221 -9.79 10.97 -1.63
N LEU A 222 -10.36 9.90 -1.05
CA LEU A 222 -10.60 9.81 0.39
C LEU A 222 -9.30 9.97 1.19
N LEU A 223 -8.24 9.27 0.77
CA LEU A 223 -6.92 9.35 1.39
C LEU A 223 -6.30 10.76 1.24
N TYR A 224 -6.34 11.32 0.04
CA TYR A 224 -5.79 12.64 -0.26
C TYR A 224 -6.48 13.73 0.56
N TYR A 225 -7.82 13.71 0.65
CA TYR A 225 -8.59 14.67 1.41
C TYR A 225 -8.18 14.69 2.89
N TYR A 226 -8.10 13.51 3.51
CA TYR A 226 -7.72 13.40 4.91
C TYR A 226 -6.28 13.88 5.17
N LEU A 227 -5.33 13.49 4.31
CA LEU A 227 -3.93 13.90 4.46
C LEU A 227 -3.71 15.38 4.17
N SER A 228 -4.48 15.97 3.25
CA SER A 228 -4.20 17.31 2.71
C SER A 228 -5.12 18.41 3.22
N TYR A 229 -6.27 18.12 3.83
CA TYR A 229 -7.20 19.16 4.29
C TYR A 229 -7.53 19.07 5.78
N GLU A 230 -7.63 17.86 6.35
CA GLU A 230 -7.90 17.73 7.79
C GLU A 230 -6.64 17.85 8.66
N ASN A 231 -5.45 17.57 8.11
CA ASN A 231 -4.18 17.60 8.84
C ASN A 231 -3.30 18.84 8.57
N LEU A 232 -3.74 19.79 7.74
CA LEU A 232 -2.98 21.02 7.41
C LEU A 232 -2.76 21.97 8.59
N THR A 233 -3.48 21.79 9.69
CA THR A 233 -3.36 22.60 10.91
C THR A 233 -2.07 22.36 11.69
N HIS A 234 -1.28 21.35 11.32
CA HIS A 234 -0.02 21.02 11.97
C HIS A 234 1.12 20.91 10.96
N ARG A 235 1.57 22.04 10.39
CA ARG A 235 2.94 22.13 9.86
C ARG A 235 3.91 21.95 11.02
N THR A 236 4.20 20.70 11.34
CA THR A 236 5.26 20.39 12.28
C THR A 236 6.54 20.60 11.50
N ASN A 237 7.39 21.57 11.84
CA ASN A 237 8.75 21.70 11.28
C ASN A 237 9.57 20.44 11.62
N THR A 238 9.25 19.32 10.98
CA THR A 238 9.73 17.99 11.30
C THR A 238 10.49 17.50 10.10
N THR A 239 11.77 17.26 10.31
CA THR A 239 12.57 16.55 9.31
C THR A 239 12.16 15.09 9.28
N VAL A 240 11.86 14.60 8.08
CA VAL A 240 11.57 13.20 7.79
C VAL A 240 12.49 12.71 6.67
N TYR A 241 12.68 11.40 6.64
CA TYR A 241 13.66 10.72 5.81
C TYR A 241 12.99 9.66 4.95
N ARG A 242 13.44 9.51 3.71
CA ARG A 242 13.01 8.45 2.81
C ARG A 242 14.22 7.86 2.09
N GLY A 243 14.49 6.60 2.33
CA GLY A 243 15.39 5.82 1.48
C GLY A 243 14.70 5.46 0.17
N ALA A 244 15.47 5.44 -0.91
CA ALA A 244 15.08 4.86 -2.17
C ALA A 244 16.28 4.20 -2.84
N GLN A 245 16.07 3.07 -3.51
CA GLN A 245 17.02 2.58 -4.49
C GLN A 245 16.71 3.26 -5.83
N LEU A 246 17.70 3.87 -6.48
CA LEU A 246 17.58 4.65 -7.71
C LEU A 246 18.69 4.23 -8.69
N THR A 247 18.47 4.42 -9.99
CA THR A 247 19.55 4.30 -10.98
C THR A 247 20.45 5.53 -10.95
N ASP A 248 21.64 5.43 -11.54
CA ASP A 248 22.59 6.54 -11.60
C ASP A 248 22.02 7.73 -12.40
N GLU A 249 21.28 7.45 -13.47
CA GLU A 249 20.61 8.48 -14.29
C GLU A 249 19.57 9.25 -13.46
N MET A 250 18.79 8.52 -12.66
CA MET A 250 17.81 9.12 -11.78
C MET A 250 18.49 9.98 -10.73
N ILE A 251 19.56 9.48 -10.07
CA ILE A 251 20.34 10.24 -9.09
C ILE A 251 20.89 11.53 -9.71
N ALA A 252 21.43 11.45 -10.92
CA ALA A 252 21.92 12.63 -11.65
C ALA A 252 20.79 13.65 -11.91
N ALA A 253 19.61 13.18 -12.33
CA ALA A 253 18.44 14.04 -12.52
C ALA A 253 17.99 14.71 -11.20
N TYR A 254 17.95 13.95 -10.10
CA TYR A 254 17.64 14.47 -8.76
C TYR A 254 18.63 15.57 -8.32
N GLN A 255 19.92 15.33 -8.50
CA GLN A 255 20.97 16.29 -8.18
C GLN A 255 20.92 17.54 -9.05
N HIS A 256 20.60 17.39 -10.34
CA HIS A 256 20.44 18.53 -11.26
C HIS A 256 19.28 19.43 -10.82
N VAL A 257 18.11 18.86 -10.53
CA VAL A 257 16.94 19.59 -10.04
C VAL A 257 17.25 20.31 -8.73
N ALA A 258 17.91 19.64 -7.79
CA ALA A 258 18.25 20.22 -6.49
C ALA A 258 19.18 21.45 -6.60
N ARG A 259 19.92 21.58 -7.70
CA ARG A 259 20.81 22.72 -8.01
C ARG A 259 20.14 23.78 -8.90
N SER A 260 18.93 23.53 -9.39
CA SER A 260 18.21 24.43 -10.30
C SER A 260 17.63 25.65 -9.57
N LYS A 261 17.39 26.74 -10.32
CA LYS A 261 16.79 27.97 -9.77
C LYS A 261 15.31 27.81 -9.38
N ASP A 262 14.63 26.78 -9.90
CA ASP A 262 13.27 26.41 -9.54
C ASP A 262 13.19 24.90 -9.21
N PRO A 263 13.59 24.52 -7.98
CA PRO A 263 13.67 23.12 -7.58
C PRO A 263 12.31 22.53 -7.20
N ARG A 264 11.19 23.22 -7.48
CA ARG A 264 9.86 22.73 -7.11
C ARG A 264 9.57 21.45 -7.89
N ARG A 265 9.57 20.33 -7.18
CA ARG A 265 9.15 19.02 -7.68
C ARG A 265 8.27 18.34 -6.66
N SER A 266 7.46 17.40 -7.14
CA SER A 266 6.57 16.60 -6.30
C SER A 266 6.63 15.13 -6.68
N PHE A 267 6.59 14.25 -5.69
CA PHE A 267 6.30 12.84 -5.93
C PHE A 267 4.84 12.66 -6.35
N GLN A 268 4.61 11.96 -7.46
CA GLN A 268 3.26 11.72 -7.96
C GLN A 268 2.42 10.91 -6.97
N ALA A 269 2.93 9.74 -6.61
CA ALA A 269 2.31 8.85 -5.65
C ALA A 269 2.42 9.37 -4.21
N PHE A 270 1.54 8.86 -3.35
CA PHE A 270 1.69 8.98 -1.91
C PHE A 270 3.05 8.44 -1.47
N THR A 271 3.73 9.19 -0.61
CA THR A 271 5.13 8.95 -0.26
C THR A 271 5.23 8.62 1.22
N SER A 272 5.80 7.46 1.53
CA SER A 272 6.08 7.06 2.91
C SER A 272 7.46 7.58 3.33
N CYS A 273 7.52 8.12 4.54
CA CYS A 273 8.73 8.66 5.18
C CYS A 273 8.85 8.17 6.63
N SER A 274 10.02 8.30 7.22
CA SER A 274 10.34 7.95 8.59
C SER A 274 10.93 9.15 9.33
N ARG A 275 10.63 9.32 10.62
CA ARG A 275 11.36 10.28 11.48
C ARG A 275 12.72 9.73 11.92
N ASN A 276 12.91 8.42 11.84
CA ASN A 276 14.18 7.75 12.13
C ASN A 276 14.99 7.62 10.83
N ARG A 277 16.10 8.37 10.76
CA ARG A 277 17.03 8.37 9.63
C ARG A 277 17.66 7.00 9.40
N ALA A 278 18.18 6.36 10.45
CA ALA A 278 18.83 5.05 10.34
C ALA A 278 17.89 3.98 9.78
N LYS A 279 16.59 4.06 10.10
CA LYS A 279 15.58 3.18 9.47
C LYS A 279 15.35 3.51 8.00
N ALA A 280 15.40 4.77 7.59
CA ALA A 280 15.24 5.14 6.19
C ALA A 280 16.46 4.74 5.34
N GLU A 281 17.67 4.84 5.90
CA GLU A 281 18.93 4.47 5.23
C GLU A 281 19.06 2.98 4.95
N GLN A 282 18.25 2.13 5.59
CA GLN A 282 18.18 0.69 5.27
C GLN A 282 17.62 0.42 3.88
N PHE A 283 17.07 1.43 3.21
CA PHE A 283 16.36 1.23 1.96
C PHE A 283 17.01 1.96 0.79
N GLY A 284 17.90 1.24 0.11
CA GLY A 284 18.47 1.64 -1.18
C GLY A 284 19.69 2.55 -1.10
N ASN A 285 20.10 3.07 -2.26
CA ASN A 285 21.33 3.84 -2.44
C ASN A 285 21.17 5.37 -2.34
N ALA A 286 19.96 5.89 -2.14
CA ALA A 286 19.69 7.32 -2.03
C ALA A 286 18.81 7.66 -0.82
N LEU A 287 19.08 8.81 -0.19
CA LEU A 287 18.32 9.32 0.95
C LEU A 287 17.76 10.71 0.65
N PHE A 288 16.44 10.83 0.68
CA PHE A 288 15.73 12.11 0.66
C PHE A 288 15.58 12.64 2.09
N VAL A 289 16.00 13.88 2.31
CA VAL A 289 15.79 14.63 3.56
C VAL A 289 14.73 15.70 3.30
N LEU A 290 13.57 15.56 3.95
CA LEU A 290 12.39 16.37 3.67
C LEU A 290 11.98 17.13 4.93
N ASN A 291 11.59 18.39 4.77
CA ASN A 291 10.91 19.14 5.81
C ASN A 291 9.41 19.04 5.54
N ALA A 292 8.69 18.32 6.41
CA ALA A 292 7.23 18.20 6.37
C ALA A 292 6.56 19.33 7.14
#